data_AF-A0A327Q7M5-F1
#
_entry.id   AF-A0A327Q7M5-F1
#
_cell.length_a   1.000
_cell.length_b   1.000
_cell.length_c   1.000
_cell.angle_alpha   90.00
_cell.angle_beta   90.00
_cell.angle_gamma   90.00
#
_symmetry.space_group_name_H-M   'P 1'
#
loop_
_entity.id
_entity.type
_entity.pdbx_description
1 polymer ?
#
loop_
_entity_poly.entity_id
_entity_poly.type
_entity_poly.pdbx_seq_one_letter_code
_entity_poly.pdbx_strand_id
1 'polypeptide(L)'
;MKTKIISTAIVGALFLFCNTSHAQDISFDSKGFKEKNLKTYIEANIEIYVDSINNAFYKSEIPAFLLDTQLDYKFRSLWISPHLALSIRKQIINRVSNCHPLRLILESKEPLYKKQPLREDVTLPYGNKSIYDFVKERLYQLDCLSK
;
A
#
# COMPACT_ATOMS: atom_id res chain seq x y z
N MET A 1 5.65 32.55 59.19
CA MET A 1 6.21 31.53 58.28
C MET A 1 5.05 30.72 57.74
N LYS A 2 4.96 30.59 56.41
CA LYS A 2 4.04 29.74 55.62
C LYS A 2 2.56 30.16 55.62
N THR A 3 1.97 30.60 54.50
CA THR A 3 1.50 29.82 53.32
C THR A 3 0.70 28.57 53.72
N LYS A 4 -0.39 28.15 53.07
CA LYS A 4 -0.77 28.14 51.65
C LYS A 4 -2.23 27.59 51.62
N ILE A 5 -3.13 28.15 50.81
CA ILE A 5 -3.60 27.64 49.50
C ILE A 5 -4.52 26.40 49.58
N ILE A 6 -5.76 26.63 49.08
CA ILE A 6 -6.59 25.86 48.13
C ILE A 6 -6.59 24.33 48.26
N SER A 7 -7.78 23.72 48.37
CA SER A 7 -8.28 22.72 47.40
C SER A 7 -9.65 22.12 47.78
N THR A 8 -10.55 22.06 46.78
CA THR A 8 -11.53 20.98 46.45
C THR A 8 -12.40 20.32 47.51
N ALA A 9 -13.73 20.30 47.30
CA ALA A 9 -14.48 19.13 46.78
C ALA A 9 -16.00 19.45 46.79
N ILE A 10 -16.70 19.42 45.64
CA ILE A 10 -17.57 18.35 45.08
C ILE A 10 -18.86 18.09 45.88
N VAL A 11 -19.93 17.82 45.11
CA VAL A 11 -21.24 17.22 45.46
C VAL A 11 -22.32 18.27 45.77
N GLY A 12 -23.47 18.32 45.11
CA GLY A 12 -24.03 17.46 44.07
C GLY A 12 -25.49 17.84 43.80
N ALA A 13 -26.02 17.28 42.71
CA ALA A 13 -27.45 17.01 42.44
C ALA A 13 -28.36 18.26 42.27
N LEU A 14 -29.45 18.27 41.52
CA LEU A 14 -30.18 17.29 40.72
C LEU A 14 -31.09 18.14 39.83
N PHE A 15 -31.13 17.95 38.51
CA PHE A 15 -32.30 18.37 37.73
C PHE A 15 -32.59 17.36 36.64
N LEU A 16 -33.73 16.67 36.80
CA LEU A 16 -34.29 15.67 35.91
C LEU A 16 -35.18 16.35 34.86
N PHE A 17 -34.88 16.04 33.60
CA PHE A 17 -35.70 15.89 32.39
C PHE A 17 -36.63 17.00 31.87
N CYS A 18 -36.46 17.31 30.57
CA CYS A 18 -37.45 16.91 29.58
C CYS A 18 -36.84 16.68 28.18
N ASN A 19 -37.24 15.56 27.56
CA ASN A 19 -36.83 15.07 26.25
C ASN A 19 -37.47 15.88 25.11
N THR A 20 -36.67 16.29 24.12
CA THR A 20 -37.06 16.30 22.70
C THR A 20 -35.80 16.24 21.83
N SER A 21 -35.09 15.12 21.84
CA SER A 21 -34.16 14.83 20.74
C SER A 21 -35.01 14.38 19.55
N HIS A 22 -35.23 15.29 18.60
CA HIS A 22 -35.53 14.90 17.23
C HIS A 22 -34.47 13.88 16.81
N ALA A 23 -34.88 12.63 16.67
CA ALA A 23 -34.14 11.64 15.92
C ALA A 23 -34.14 12.13 14.47
N GLN A 24 -33.15 12.95 14.12
CA GLN A 24 -32.71 12.98 12.75
C GLN A 24 -32.10 11.60 12.51
N ASP A 25 -32.85 10.76 11.82
CA ASP A 25 -32.29 9.63 11.08
C ASP A 25 -31.21 10.21 10.16
N ILE A 26 -29.98 10.26 10.66
CA ILE A 26 -28.81 10.38 9.80
C ILE A 26 -28.76 9.01 9.13
N SER A 27 -29.45 8.88 8.00
CA SER A 27 -29.19 7.82 7.06
C SER A 27 -27.72 7.97 6.65
N PHE A 28 -26.86 7.21 7.32
CA PHE A 28 -25.44 7.20 7.04
C PHE A 28 -25.26 6.51 5.69
N ASP A 29 -25.18 7.31 4.62
CA ASP A 29 -24.90 6.82 3.28
C ASP A 29 -23.44 6.38 3.20
N SER A 30 -23.20 5.17 3.72
CA SER A 30 -21.88 4.57 3.93
C SER A 30 -21.13 4.22 2.64
N LYS A 31 -21.78 4.37 1.48
CA LYS A 31 -21.21 3.91 0.21
C LYS A 31 -20.12 4.85 -0.30
N GLY A 32 -20.26 6.17 -0.14
CA GLY A 32 -19.28 7.15 -0.63
C GLY A 32 -18.05 7.35 0.27
N PHE A 33 -18.18 7.13 1.58
CA PHE A 33 -17.10 7.39 2.55
C PHE A 33 -16.11 6.22 2.67
N LYS A 34 -16.51 4.99 2.32
CA LYS A 34 -15.64 3.80 2.41
C LYS A 34 -14.66 3.68 1.24
N GLU A 35 -15.07 4.06 0.03
CA GLU A 35 -14.29 3.79 -1.18
C GLU A 35 -13.10 4.76 -1.35
N LYS A 36 -13.28 6.06 -1.08
CA LYS A 36 -12.19 7.05 -1.14
C LYS A 36 -11.08 6.72 -0.13
N ASN A 37 -11.46 6.40 1.11
CA ASN A 37 -10.51 6.04 2.16
C ASN A 37 -9.78 4.72 1.86
N LEU A 38 -10.45 3.75 1.25
CA LEU A 38 -9.83 2.50 0.81
C LEU A 38 -8.80 2.73 -0.31
N LYS A 39 -9.17 3.51 -1.33
CA LYS A 39 -8.25 3.84 -2.44
C LYS A 39 -7.00 4.55 -1.92
N THR A 40 -7.17 5.56 -1.06
CA THR A 40 -6.04 6.28 -0.45
C THR A 40 -5.16 5.35 0.39
N TYR A 41 -5.75 4.43 1.15
CA TYR A 41 -5.00 3.43 1.91
C TYR A 41 -4.18 2.51 1.00
N ILE A 42 -4.78 2.00 -0.09
CA ILE A 42 -4.08 1.15 -1.06
C ILE A 42 -2.94 1.93 -1.72
N GLU A 43 -3.20 3.16 -2.17
CA GLU A 43 -2.19 4.03 -2.78
C GLU A 43 -1.02 4.28 -1.83
N ALA A 44 -1.28 4.56 -0.55
CA ALA A 44 -0.24 4.73 0.45
C ALA A 44 0.61 3.47 0.65
N ASN A 45 0.00 2.27 0.65
CA ASN A 45 0.74 1.02 0.76
C ASN A 45 1.62 0.77 -0.47
N ILE A 46 1.09 1.00 -1.68
CA ILE A 46 1.87 0.89 -2.92
C ILE A 46 3.05 1.87 -2.88
N GLU A 47 2.84 3.10 -2.42
CA GLU A 47 3.90 4.11 -2.36
C GLU A 47 5.04 3.71 -1.42
N ILE A 48 4.73 3.10 -0.26
CA ILE A 48 5.76 2.57 0.65
C ILE A 48 6.64 1.53 -0.06
N TYR A 49 6.04 0.62 -0.83
CA TYR A 49 6.81 -0.35 -1.61
C TYR A 49 7.66 0.32 -2.69
N VAL A 50 7.12 1.32 -3.38
CA VAL A 50 7.83 2.09 -4.42
C VAL A 50 9.03 2.81 -3.82
N ASP A 51 8.84 3.53 -2.71
CA ASP A 51 9.89 4.26 -2.02
C ASP A 51 11.00 3.34 -1.52
N SER A 52 10.65 2.17 -0.99
CA SER A 52 11.66 1.19 -0.55
C SER A 52 12.58 0.72 -1.69
N ILE A 53 12.06 0.65 -2.92
CA ILE A 53 12.88 0.33 -4.10
C ILE A 53 13.69 1.56 -4.52
N ASN A 54 13.04 2.72 -4.65
CA ASN A 54 13.69 3.96 -5.11
C ASN A 54 14.89 4.36 -4.25
N ASN A 55 14.85 4.05 -2.94
CA ASN A 55 15.90 4.40 -1.99
C ASN A 55 16.99 3.33 -1.84
N ALA A 56 16.90 2.18 -2.51
CA ALA A 56 17.93 1.15 -2.46
C ALA A 56 19.15 1.55 -3.31
N PHE A 57 20.30 1.67 -2.66
CA PHE A 57 21.57 2.02 -3.30
C PHE A 57 22.49 0.80 -3.47
N TYR A 58 22.38 -0.19 -2.60
CA TYR A 58 23.15 -1.45 -2.67
C TYR A 58 22.25 -2.67 -2.89
N LYS A 59 22.84 -3.76 -3.40
CA LYS A 59 22.09 -5.02 -3.64
C LYS A 59 21.45 -5.57 -2.35
N SER A 60 22.09 -5.38 -1.21
CA SER A 60 21.58 -5.80 0.11
C SER A 60 20.38 -4.99 0.59
N GLU A 61 20.12 -3.82 0.01
CA GLU A 61 19.00 -2.95 0.36
C GLU A 61 17.78 -3.18 -0.53
N ILE A 62 17.91 -3.99 -1.58
CA ILE A 62 16.79 -4.33 -2.45
C ILE A 62 15.73 -5.05 -1.60
N PRO A 63 14.49 -4.53 -1.55
CA PRO A 63 13.48 -5.07 -0.65
C PRO A 63 13.15 -6.54 -0.91
N ALA A 64 13.17 -7.36 0.15
CA ALA A 64 12.96 -8.80 0.05
C ALA A 64 11.56 -9.20 -0.45
N PHE A 65 10.55 -8.30 -0.37
CA PHE A 65 9.22 -8.59 -0.90
C PHE A 65 9.22 -8.83 -2.42
N LEU A 66 10.23 -8.32 -3.14
CA LEU A 66 10.41 -8.58 -4.57
C LEU A 66 10.77 -10.04 -4.88
N LEU A 67 11.20 -10.80 -3.88
CA LEU A 67 11.45 -12.25 -3.97
C LEU A 67 10.17 -13.08 -3.81
N ASP A 68 9.09 -12.45 -3.35
CA ASP A 68 7.81 -13.11 -3.18
C ASP A 68 7.07 -13.26 -4.51
N THR A 69 7.30 -14.40 -5.16
CA THR A 69 6.63 -14.76 -6.42
C THR A 69 5.09 -14.76 -6.33
N GLN A 70 4.52 -14.80 -5.13
CA GLN A 70 3.08 -14.86 -4.88
C GLN A 70 2.50 -13.52 -4.39
N LEU A 71 3.25 -12.41 -4.47
CA LEU A 71 2.84 -11.10 -3.97
C LEU A 71 1.43 -10.69 -4.44
N ASP A 72 1.14 -10.87 -5.73
CA ASP A 72 -0.16 -10.52 -6.34
C ASP A 72 -1.34 -11.28 -5.70
N TYR A 73 -1.09 -12.51 -5.24
CA TYR A 73 -2.11 -13.38 -4.67
C TYR A 73 -2.25 -13.24 -3.15
N LYS A 74 -1.16 -12.91 -2.46
CA LYS A 74 -1.18 -12.69 -0.99
C LYS A 74 -1.91 -11.41 -0.62
N PHE A 75 -1.78 -10.37 -1.44
CA PHE A 75 -2.29 -9.03 -1.13
C PHE A 75 -3.46 -8.62 -2.01
N ARG A 76 -4.44 -9.50 -2.22
CA ARG A 76 -5.65 -9.18 -3.02
C ARG A 76 -6.41 -7.95 -2.51
N SER A 77 -6.31 -7.63 -1.21
CA SER A 77 -6.88 -6.43 -0.61
C SER A 77 -6.25 -5.12 -1.11
N LEU A 78 -5.06 -5.18 -1.72
CA LEU A 78 -4.37 -4.03 -2.32
C LEU A 78 -4.76 -3.81 -3.79
N TRP A 79 -5.74 -4.54 -4.31
CA TRP A 79 -6.23 -4.29 -5.66
C TRP A 79 -7.22 -3.14 -5.66
N ILE A 80 -6.91 -2.11 -6.47
CA ILE A 80 -7.73 -0.89 -6.59
C ILE A 80 -9.12 -1.19 -7.17
N SER A 81 -9.27 -2.27 -7.95
CA SER A 81 -10.57 -2.70 -8.47
C SER A 81 -10.59 -4.20 -8.77
N PRO A 82 -11.68 -4.92 -8.42
CA PRO A 82 -11.87 -6.31 -8.84
C PRO A 82 -12.10 -6.44 -10.35
N HIS A 83 -12.48 -5.36 -11.05
CA HIS A 83 -12.74 -5.35 -12.49
C HIS A 83 -11.51 -4.91 -13.32
N LEU A 84 -10.50 -4.32 -12.68
CA LEU A 84 -9.21 -3.94 -13.26
C LEU A 84 -8.10 -4.52 -12.38
N ALA A 85 -7.99 -5.84 -12.36
CA ALA A 85 -6.99 -6.59 -11.61
C ALA A 85 -5.57 -6.36 -12.19
N LEU A 86 -5.04 -5.15 -12.07
CA LEU A 86 -3.64 -4.89 -12.41
C LEU A 86 -2.76 -5.59 -11.36
N SER A 87 -1.84 -6.45 -11.82
CA SER A 87 -0.80 -7.06 -10.97
C SER A 87 -0.19 -6.02 -10.03
N ILE A 88 -0.17 -6.29 -8.72
CA ILE A 88 0.44 -5.44 -7.70
C ILE A 88 1.92 -5.25 -8.00
N ARG A 89 2.61 -6.33 -8.39
CA ARG A 89 4.01 -6.28 -8.83
C ARG A 89 4.19 -5.26 -9.96
N LYS A 90 3.31 -5.30 -10.97
CA LYS A 90 3.33 -4.33 -12.07
C LYS A 90 3.05 -2.91 -11.59
N GLN A 91 2.07 -2.72 -10.71
CA GLN A 91 1.72 -1.40 -10.16
C GLN A 91 2.88 -0.77 -9.39
N ILE A 92 3.57 -1.54 -8.54
CA ILE A 92 4.75 -1.09 -7.80
C ILE A 92 5.86 -0.74 -8.80
N ILE A 93 6.27 -1.68 -9.65
CA ILE A 93 7.41 -1.47 -10.55
C ILE A 93 7.18 -0.31 -11.54
N ASN A 94 5.96 -0.13 -12.04
CA ASN A 94 5.62 0.98 -12.95
C ASN A 94 5.77 2.37 -12.31
N ARG A 95 5.79 2.48 -10.98
CA ARG A 95 5.93 3.75 -10.25
C ARG A 95 7.36 4.01 -9.79
N VAL A 96 8.22 3.00 -9.79
CA VAL A 96 9.66 3.19 -9.53
C VAL A 96 10.23 4.11 -10.61
N SER A 97 10.96 5.15 -10.18
CA SER A 97 11.53 6.18 -11.06
C SER A 97 13.06 6.14 -11.05
N ASN A 98 13.67 5.59 -9.99
CA ASN A 98 15.11 5.44 -9.90
C ASN A 98 15.59 4.21 -10.68
N CYS A 99 16.45 4.43 -11.68
CA CYS A 99 16.97 3.36 -12.52
C CYS A 99 18.06 2.53 -11.88
N HIS A 100 18.78 3.06 -10.89
CA HIS A 100 19.85 2.35 -10.20
C HIS A 100 19.38 1.04 -9.54
N PRO A 101 18.38 1.04 -8.62
CA PRO A 101 17.89 -0.20 -8.01
C PRO A 101 17.29 -1.18 -9.02
N LEU A 102 16.65 -0.68 -10.08
CA LEU A 102 16.13 -1.51 -11.17
C LEU A 102 17.25 -2.26 -11.90
N ARG A 103 18.39 -1.60 -12.17
CA ARG A 103 19.58 -2.24 -12.75
C ARG A 103 20.16 -3.28 -11.80
N LEU A 104 20.26 -2.97 -10.50
CA LEU A 104 20.73 -3.93 -9.49
C LEU A 104 19.89 -5.22 -9.48
N ILE A 105 18.57 -5.11 -9.67
CA ILE A 105 17.67 -6.26 -9.78
C ILE A 105 17.97 -7.08 -11.05
N LEU A 106 18.15 -6.44 -12.21
CA LEU A 106 18.47 -7.15 -13.47
C LEU A 106 19.84 -7.85 -13.43
N GLU A 107 20.81 -7.23 -12.76
CA GLU A 107 22.17 -7.77 -12.57
C GLU A 107 22.25 -8.82 -11.44
N SER A 108 21.16 -9.01 -10.69
CA SER A 108 21.13 -10.01 -9.64
C SER A 108 21.17 -11.43 -10.23
N LYS A 109 21.88 -12.32 -9.55
CA LYS A 109 21.88 -13.76 -9.84
C LYS A 109 20.72 -14.49 -9.17
N GLU A 110 19.86 -13.78 -8.43
CA GLU A 110 18.74 -14.33 -7.69
C GLU A 110 17.67 -14.90 -8.66
N PRO A 111 17.50 -16.24 -8.74
CA PRO A 111 16.57 -16.86 -9.68
C PRO A 111 15.10 -16.50 -9.42
N LEU A 112 14.73 -16.13 -8.18
CA LEU A 112 13.34 -15.81 -7.84
C LEU A 112 12.80 -14.61 -8.62
N TYR A 113 13.64 -13.64 -9.01
CA TYR A 113 13.18 -12.51 -9.82
C TYR A 113 12.65 -12.93 -11.19
N LYS A 114 13.14 -14.05 -11.74
CA LYS A 114 12.73 -14.59 -13.04
C LYS A 114 11.57 -15.58 -12.94
N LYS A 115 11.18 -15.98 -11.72
CA LYS A 115 10.06 -16.90 -11.53
C LYS A 115 8.74 -16.18 -11.73
N GLN A 116 7.85 -16.84 -12.46
CA GLN A 116 6.45 -16.42 -12.57
C GLN A 116 5.67 -16.92 -11.34
N PRO A 117 4.60 -16.23 -10.95
CA PRO A 117 3.68 -16.72 -9.94
C PRO A 117 3.12 -18.10 -10.32
N LEU A 118 3.04 -19.01 -9.35
CA LEU A 118 2.48 -20.34 -9.49
C LEU A 118 1.08 -20.34 -8.87
N ARG A 119 0.04 -20.06 -9.66
CA ARG A 119 -1.36 -20.28 -9.27
C ARG A 119 -2.24 -20.39 -10.51
N GLU A 120 -2.95 -21.50 -10.62
CA GLU A 120 -3.80 -21.85 -11.77
C GLU A 120 -5.29 -21.54 -11.51
N ASP A 121 -5.66 -21.34 -10.24
CA ASP A 121 -7.05 -21.15 -9.80
C ASP A 121 -7.60 -19.75 -10.10
N VAL A 122 -6.71 -18.77 -10.28
CA VAL A 122 -7.09 -17.38 -10.58
C VAL A 122 -6.23 -16.83 -11.70
N THR A 123 -6.87 -16.50 -12.83
CA THR A 123 -6.20 -15.84 -13.95
C THR A 123 -5.95 -14.38 -13.61
N LEU A 124 -4.68 -14.01 -13.47
CA LEU A 124 -4.25 -12.62 -13.27
C LEU A 124 -3.82 -11.99 -14.59
N PRO A 125 -4.22 -10.73 -14.86
CA PRO A 125 -3.54 -9.91 -15.85
C PRO A 125 -2.04 -9.84 -15.57
N TYR A 126 -1.23 -10.18 -16.58
CA TYR A 126 0.23 -10.28 -16.48
C TYR A 126 0.75 -11.34 -15.50
N GLY A 127 -0.07 -12.34 -15.14
CA GLY A 127 0.35 -13.48 -14.34
C GLY A 127 1.48 -14.30 -14.98
N ASN A 128 1.62 -14.23 -16.30
CA ASN A 128 2.71 -14.84 -17.06
C ASN A 128 4.01 -14.01 -17.07
N LYS A 129 4.08 -12.90 -16.33
CA LYS A 129 5.28 -12.06 -16.21
C LYS A 129 5.88 -12.15 -14.81
N SER A 130 7.20 -12.21 -14.76
CA SER A 130 8.02 -12.19 -13.54
C SER A 130 8.35 -10.76 -13.11
N ILE A 131 8.99 -10.60 -11.94
CA ILE A 131 9.53 -9.29 -11.52
C ILE A 131 10.57 -8.79 -12.52
N TYR A 132 11.42 -9.71 -13.00
CA TYR A 132 12.44 -9.41 -13.99
C TYR A 132 11.84 -8.79 -15.27
N ASP A 133 10.73 -9.33 -15.76
CA ASP A 133 10.05 -8.83 -16.96
C ASP A 133 9.53 -7.40 -16.76
N PHE A 134 8.89 -7.13 -15.62
CA PHE A 134 8.40 -5.79 -15.29
C PHE A 134 9.53 -4.77 -15.13
N VAL A 135 10.63 -5.16 -14.48
CA VAL A 135 11.80 -4.29 -14.29
C VAL A 135 12.44 -3.94 -15.64
N LYS A 136 12.58 -4.92 -16.53
CA LYS A 136 13.12 -4.70 -17.88
C LYS A 136 12.25 -3.73 -18.68
N GLU A 137 10.93 -3.94 -18.67
CA GLU A 137 9.96 -3.03 -19.30
C GLU A 137 10.07 -1.61 -18.74
N ARG A 138 10.18 -1.50 -17.41
CA ARG A 138 10.26 -0.19 -16.75
C ARG A 138 11.54 0.56 -17.10
N LEU A 139 12.68 -0.12 -17.11
CA LEU A 139 13.95 0.49 -17.52
C LEU A 139 13.92 0.99 -18.96
N TYR A 140 13.24 0.28 -19.87
CA TYR A 140 13.00 0.75 -21.23
C TYR A 140 12.11 2.00 -21.26
N GLN A 141 11.01 2.00 -20.50
CA GLN A 141 10.10 3.16 -20.40
C GLN A 141 10.77 4.42 -19.83
N LEU A 142 11.73 4.24 -18.92
CA LEU A 142 12.52 5.32 -18.31
C LEU A 142 13.72 5.75 -19.17
N ASP A 143 13.94 5.14 -20.34
CA ASP A 143 15.11 5.36 -21.20
C ASP A 143 16.46 5.14 -20.47
N CYS A 144 16.48 4.17 -19.56
CA CYS A 144 17.63 3.89 -18.71
C CYS A 144 18.55 2.78 -19.23
N LEU A 145 18.27 2.22 -20.40
CA LEU A 145 19.12 1.23 -21.07
C LEU A 145 20.04 1.85 -22.12
N SER A 146 19.94 3.18 -22.34
CA SER A 146 20.57 3.91 -23.45
C SER A 146 21.91 4.56 -23.10
N LYS A 147 22.62 4.08 -22.07
CA LYS A 147 23.91 4.64 -21.62
C LYS A 147 24.90 3.55 -21.28
#